data_AF-A0A837HRC9-F1
#
_entry.id   AF-A0A837HRC9-F1
#
_cell.length_a   1.000
_cell.length_b   1.000
_cell.length_c   1.000
_cell.angle_alpha   90.00
_cell.angle_beta   90.00
_cell.angle_gamma   90.00
#
_symmetry.space_group_name_H-M   'P 1'
#
loop_
_entity.id
_entity.type
_entity.pdbx_description
1 polymer ?
#
loop_
_entity_poly.entity_id
_entity_poly.type
_entity_poly.pdbx_seq_one_letter_code
_entity_poly.pdbx_strand_id
1 'polypeptide(L)'
;MTQLELHKKIEEFFKAGVFSADVNVAQRLLVNDDAKRFFFSQADESWLKWLWDNGFLNELKKKAEDTTICRYSLSELEYLKRMSAKDPAKVVEIILDKETATREDNFNPEVADRFLSIIATLPPEKIKMLTIKIRDEKWVYLMRAFFKTGYEFEKIIKKLVEEKESDAVLELAQAVLVVKNKAEISENGNSFNMDPFYVSDLNASGIFEALANIQESHKEKALQITTDTMRKIVELSDSDETKVFEYMDLFALYDVDFFTLEIEDKIDYSHQDDIKKLAATIKKLVEKTIGEKCSDANEIKKLFKNIDKLPSCRSVWRLRLFVLTRCPKVFNKELKEAFFKLFEVENYYEIEGGTEYKKAL
;
A
#
# COMPACT_ATOMS: atom_id res chain seq x y z
N MET A 1 -25.78 -15.49 -39.46
CA MET A 1 -24.47 -16.13 -39.27
C MET A 1 -24.55 -16.89 -37.97
N THR A 2 -24.21 -18.18 -37.98
CA THR A 2 -24.16 -18.97 -36.75
C THR A 2 -22.93 -18.58 -35.93
N GLN A 3 -22.91 -18.89 -34.62
CA GLN A 3 -21.75 -18.59 -33.77
C GLN A 3 -20.48 -19.29 -34.28
N LEU A 4 -20.61 -20.52 -34.78
CA LEU A 4 -19.50 -21.26 -35.37
C LEU A 4 -18.95 -20.60 -36.64
N GLU A 5 -19.82 -20.09 -37.50
CA GLU A 5 -19.40 -19.32 -38.68
C GLU A 5 -18.66 -18.03 -38.28
N LEU A 6 -19.12 -17.37 -37.22
CA LEU A 6 -18.49 -16.16 -36.71
C LEU A 6 -17.08 -16.44 -36.15
N HIS A 7 -16.91 -17.52 -35.38
CA HIS A 7 -15.60 -17.94 -34.88
C HIS A 7 -14.63 -18.26 -36.03
N LYS A 8 -15.09 -18.97 -37.07
CA LYS A 8 -14.26 -19.21 -38.26
C LYS A 8 -13.80 -17.93 -38.94
N LYS A 9 -14.68 -16.93 -39.06
CA LYS A 9 -14.29 -15.62 -39.61
C LYS A 9 -13.31 -14.86 -38.73
N ILE A 10 -13.44 -14.97 -37.42
CA ILE A 10 -12.47 -14.42 -36.47
C ILE A 10 -11.09 -15.08 -36.68
N GLU A 11 -11.04 -16.41 -36.79
CA GLU A 11 -9.78 -17.11 -37.08
C GLU A 11 -9.17 -16.69 -38.43
N GLU A 12 -10.00 -16.57 -39.47
CA GLU A 12 -9.56 -16.10 -40.80
C GLU A 12 -8.99 -14.67 -40.73
N PHE A 13 -9.64 -13.78 -39.97
CA PHE A 13 -9.16 -12.42 -39.73
C PHE A 13 -7.77 -12.42 -39.09
N PHE A 14 -7.56 -13.21 -38.02
CA PHE A 14 -6.26 -13.31 -37.37
C PHE A 14 -5.20 -13.99 -38.26
N LYS A 15 -5.57 -15.01 -39.04
CA LYS A 15 -4.68 -15.67 -40.02
C LYS A 15 -4.20 -14.73 -41.13
N ALA A 16 -5.02 -13.76 -41.52
CA ALA A 16 -4.65 -12.76 -42.52
C ALA A 16 -3.57 -11.77 -42.00
N GLY A 17 -3.41 -11.66 -40.68
CA GLY A 17 -2.36 -10.88 -40.02
C GLY A 17 -2.63 -9.39 -39.94
N VAL A 18 -1.92 -8.72 -39.03
CA VAL A 18 -2.11 -7.30 -38.67
C VAL A 18 -1.99 -6.35 -39.87
N PHE A 19 -1.12 -6.64 -40.83
CA PHE A 19 -0.89 -5.77 -41.99
C PHE A 19 -2.09 -5.68 -42.96
N SER A 20 -2.96 -6.67 -42.95
CA SER A 20 -4.18 -6.69 -43.78
C SER A 20 -5.45 -6.38 -42.98
N ALA A 21 -5.30 -6.07 -41.69
CA ALA A 21 -6.40 -5.88 -40.77
C ALA A 21 -7.19 -4.60 -41.08
N ASP A 22 -8.50 -4.75 -41.26
CA ASP A 22 -9.44 -3.63 -41.39
C ASP A 22 -10.28 -3.47 -40.12
N VAL A 23 -10.36 -2.23 -39.61
CA VAL A 23 -11.07 -1.89 -38.37
C VAL A 23 -12.56 -2.20 -38.47
N ASN A 24 -13.20 -1.89 -39.61
CA ASN A 24 -14.63 -2.10 -39.80
C ASN A 24 -14.97 -3.60 -39.92
N VAL A 25 -14.07 -4.40 -40.48
CA VAL A 25 -14.20 -5.86 -40.48
C VAL A 25 -14.13 -6.39 -39.05
N ALA A 26 -13.11 -6.02 -38.28
CA ALA A 26 -12.96 -6.46 -36.90
C ALA A 26 -14.15 -6.05 -36.02
N GLN A 27 -14.61 -4.79 -36.11
CA GLN A 27 -15.78 -4.32 -35.35
C GLN A 27 -17.05 -5.13 -35.68
N ARG A 28 -17.26 -5.50 -36.94
CA ARG A 28 -18.39 -6.34 -37.37
C ARG A 28 -18.30 -7.79 -36.90
N LEU A 29 -17.15 -8.24 -36.39
CA LEU A 29 -16.99 -9.56 -35.80
C LEU A 29 -17.36 -9.58 -34.29
N LEU A 30 -17.38 -8.42 -33.63
CA LEU A 30 -17.65 -8.28 -32.19
C LEU A 30 -19.14 -8.09 -31.90
N VAL A 31 -20.00 -8.94 -32.49
CA VAL A 31 -21.47 -8.75 -32.45
C VAL A 31 -22.13 -9.19 -31.13
N ASN A 32 -21.43 -9.99 -30.32
CA ASN A 32 -21.91 -10.49 -29.02
C ASN A 32 -20.72 -10.84 -28.11
N ASP A 33 -20.99 -11.11 -26.83
CA ASP A 33 -19.96 -11.36 -25.82
C ASP A 33 -19.12 -12.61 -26.08
N ASP A 34 -19.72 -13.68 -26.62
CA ASP A 34 -18.99 -14.91 -26.96
C ASP A 34 -17.98 -14.66 -28.09
N ALA A 35 -18.42 -13.95 -29.12
CA ALA A 35 -17.56 -13.56 -30.24
C ALA A 35 -16.45 -12.61 -29.79
N LYS A 36 -16.76 -11.67 -28.90
CA LYS A 36 -15.79 -10.75 -28.31
C LYS A 36 -14.73 -11.50 -27.49
N ARG A 37 -15.17 -12.40 -26.63
CA ARG A 37 -14.28 -13.25 -25.83
C ARG A 37 -13.41 -14.14 -26.72
N PHE A 38 -14.00 -14.74 -27.75
CA PHE A 38 -13.27 -15.56 -28.70
C PHE A 38 -12.25 -14.72 -29.47
N PHE A 39 -12.62 -13.55 -29.99
CA PHE A 39 -11.73 -12.61 -30.66
C PHE A 39 -10.51 -12.25 -29.81
N PHE A 40 -10.73 -11.82 -28.56
CA PHE A 40 -9.63 -11.53 -27.65
C PHE A 40 -8.87 -12.77 -27.18
N SER A 41 -9.40 -13.99 -27.33
CA SER A 41 -8.64 -15.23 -27.08
C SER A 41 -7.70 -15.60 -28.23
N GLN A 42 -8.05 -15.23 -29.47
CA GLN A 42 -7.23 -15.48 -30.66
C GLN A 42 -6.12 -14.44 -30.85
N ALA A 43 -6.31 -13.21 -30.37
CA ALA A 43 -5.29 -12.17 -30.44
C ALA A 43 -4.01 -12.57 -29.67
N ASP A 44 -2.88 -12.48 -30.36
CA ASP A 44 -1.53 -12.63 -29.80
C ASP A 44 -0.85 -11.26 -29.59
N GLU A 45 0.42 -11.26 -29.22
CA GLU A 45 1.22 -10.06 -28.94
C GLU A 45 1.38 -9.11 -30.14
N SER A 46 1.37 -9.64 -31.36
CA SER A 46 1.52 -8.81 -32.57
C SER A 46 0.34 -7.86 -32.77
N TRP A 47 -0.83 -8.20 -32.21
CA TRP A 47 -2.05 -7.43 -32.32
C TRP A 47 -2.19 -6.33 -31.26
N LEU A 48 -1.41 -6.35 -30.18
CA LEU A 48 -1.65 -5.50 -29.02
C LEU A 48 -1.64 -4.02 -29.38
N LYS A 49 -0.62 -3.58 -30.12
CA LYS A 49 -0.51 -2.19 -30.58
C LYS A 49 -1.67 -1.82 -31.51
N TRP A 50 -1.99 -2.65 -32.49
CA TRP A 50 -3.08 -2.37 -33.43
C TRP A 50 -4.43 -2.28 -32.73
N LEU A 51 -4.71 -3.18 -31.78
CA LEU A 51 -5.95 -3.18 -31.00
C LEU A 51 -6.06 -1.93 -30.11
N TRP A 52 -4.95 -1.52 -29.49
CA TRP A 52 -4.90 -0.29 -28.72
C TRP A 52 -5.12 0.95 -29.59
N ASP A 53 -4.31 1.11 -30.65
CA ASP A 53 -4.32 2.29 -31.52
C ASP A 53 -5.67 2.48 -32.25
N ASN A 54 -6.41 1.38 -32.49
CA ASN A 54 -7.72 1.39 -33.14
C ASN A 54 -8.91 1.31 -32.17
N GLY A 55 -8.69 1.48 -30.86
CA GLY A 55 -9.76 1.65 -29.87
C GLY A 55 -10.50 0.37 -29.46
N PHE A 56 -9.98 -0.82 -29.79
CA PHE A 56 -10.58 -2.09 -29.36
C PHE A 56 -10.48 -2.32 -27.84
N LEU A 57 -9.58 -1.60 -27.16
CA LEU A 57 -9.44 -1.63 -25.71
C LEU A 57 -10.09 -0.43 -25.00
N ASN A 58 -10.95 0.33 -25.68
CA ASN A 58 -11.59 1.53 -25.10
C ASN A 58 -12.52 1.22 -23.92
N GLU A 59 -12.96 -0.03 -23.74
CA GLU A 59 -13.70 -0.43 -22.53
C GLU A 59 -12.90 -0.17 -21.24
N LEU A 60 -11.57 -0.24 -21.30
CA LEU A 60 -10.67 0.04 -20.17
C LEU A 60 -10.74 1.51 -19.72
N LYS A 61 -11.28 2.40 -20.57
CA LYS A 61 -11.42 3.84 -20.33
C LYS A 61 -12.80 4.20 -19.79
N LYS A 62 -13.74 3.26 -19.74
CA LYS A 62 -15.12 3.53 -19.32
C LYS A 62 -15.28 3.39 -17.82
N LYS A 63 -15.86 4.43 -17.22
CA LYS A 63 -16.38 4.42 -15.85
C LYS A 63 -17.36 3.27 -15.64
N ALA A 64 -17.30 2.63 -14.48
CA ALA A 64 -18.32 1.66 -14.09
C ALA A 64 -19.66 2.35 -13.80
N GLU A 65 -20.76 1.69 -14.18
CA GLU A 65 -22.11 2.13 -13.80
C GLU A 65 -22.30 2.07 -12.27
N ASP A 66 -21.72 1.05 -11.64
CA ASP A 66 -21.73 0.83 -10.21
C ASP A 66 -20.29 0.51 -9.75
N THR A 67 -19.72 1.38 -8.91
CA THR A 67 -18.34 1.26 -8.42
C THR A 67 -18.21 0.28 -7.24
N THR A 68 -19.31 -0.32 -6.78
CA THR A 68 -19.32 -1.30 -5.69
C THR A 68 -19.31 -2.75 -6.17
N ILE A 69 -19.34 -2.97 -7.49
CA ILE A 69 -19.41 -4.30 -8.10
C ILE A 69 -18.25 -4.52 -9.09
N CYS A 70 -17.57 -5.67 -8.99
CA CYS A 70 -16.66 -6.19 -10.02
C CYS A 70 -17.34 -7.32 -10.80
N ARG A 71 -17.60 -7.11 -12.10
CA ARG A 71 -18.32 -8.10 -12.94
C ARG A 71 -17.40 -9.14 -13.57
N TYR A 72 -16.11 -8.85 -13.68
CA TYR A 72 -15.10 -9.69 -14.35
C TYR A 72 -15.53 -10.11 -15.76
N SER A 73 -16.03 -9.15 -16.53
CA SER A 73 -16.66 -9.34 -17.84
C SER A 73 -15.82 -8.84 -19.02
N LEU A 74 -14.76 -8.05 -18.76
CA LEU A 74 -13.95 -7.42 -19.80
C LEU A 74 -12.91 -8.40 -20.36
N SER A 75 -13.19 -8.93 -21.56
CA SER A 75 -12.27 -9.82 -22.30
C SER A 75 -10.94 -9.15 -22.64
N GLU A 76 -10.94 -7.82 -22.75
CA GLU A 76 -9.77 -6.94 -22.92
C GLU A 76 -8.76 -7.14 -21.79
N LEU A 77 -9.22 -7.24 -20.53
CA LEU A 77 -8.36 -7.42 -19.36
C LEU A 77 -7.75 -8.83 -19.31
N GLU A 78 -8.47 -9.85 -19.78
CA GLU A 78 -7.91 -11.19 -19.96
C GLU A 78 -6.85 -11.22 -21.06
N TYR A 79 -7.09 -10.51 -22.17
CA TYR A 79 -6.08 -10.36 -23.22
C TYR A 79 -4.82 -9.65 -22.69
N LEU A 80 -4.96 -8.49 -22.04
CA LEU A 80 -3.82 -7.76 -21.46
C LEU A 80 -3.02 -8.60 -20.46
N LYS A 81 -3.71 -9.42 -19.65
CA LYS A 81 -3.04 -10.35 -18.72
C LYS A 81 -2.21 -11.41 -19.42
N ARG A 82 -2.62 -11.91 -20.59
CA ARG A 82 -1.76 -12.82 -21.38
C ARG A 82 -0.59 -12.05 -22.00
N MET A 83 -0.82 -10.81 -22.40
CA MET A 83 0.21 -9.98 -23.05
C MET A 83 1.26 -9.48 -22.08
N SER A 84 0.99 -9.40 -20.77
CA SER A 84 1.96 -8.94 -19.77
C SER A 84 3.25 -9.76 -19.74
N ALA A 85 3.19 -11.05 -20.13
CA ALA A 85 4.37 -11.91 -20.24
C ALA A 85 5.08 -11.80 -21.60
N LYS A 86 4.41 -11.29 -22.64
CA LYS A 86 4.89 -11.31 -24.03
C LYS A 86 5.34 -9.93 -24.53
N ASP A 87 4.56 -8.90 -24.24
CA ASP A 87 4.88 -7.50 -24.52
C ASP A 87 4.59 -6.65 -23.27
N PRO A 88 5.42 -6.81 -22.20
CA PRO A 88 5.24 -6.07 -20.96
C PRO A 88 5.38 -4.55 -21.16
N ALA A 89 6.15 -4.09 -22.15
CA ALA A 89 6.37 -2.67 -22.39
C ALA A 89 5.08 -1.98 -22.87
N LYS A 90 4.39 -2.56 -23.86
CA LYS A 90 3.13 -2.00 -24.35
C LYS A 90 2.00 -2.14 -23.33
N VAL A 91 1.98 -3.21 -22.53
CA VAL A 91 1.01 -3.34 -21.42
C VAL A 91 1.20 -2.21 -20.40
N VAL A 92 2.44 -1.88 -20.03
CA VAL A 92 2.71 -0.74 -19.13
C VAL A 92 2.28 0.58 -19.75
N GLU A 93 2.53 0.81 -21.04
CA GLU A 93 2.06 2.01 -21.75
C GLU A 93 0.54 2.16 -21.64
N ILE A 94 -0.20 1.07 -21.83
CA ILE A 94 -1.67 1.06 -21.73
C ILE A 94 -2.13 1.34 -20.30
N ILE A 95 -1.52 0.70 -19.29
CA ILE A 95 -1.88 0.94 -17.88
C ILE A 95 -1.55 2.38 -17.48
N LEU A 96 -0.46 2.96 -17.99
CA LEU A 96 -0.07 4.34 -17.71
C LEU A 96 -0.97 5.38 -18.36
N ASP A 97 -1.74 5.00 -19.38
CA ASP A 97 -2.63 5.93 -20.07
C ASP A 97 -3.58 6.61 -19.07
N LYS A 98 -3.70 7.94 -19.19
CA LYS A 98 -4.46 8.77 -18.25
C LYS A 98 -5.98 8.61 -18.40
N GLU A 99 -6.43 8.04 -19.52
CA GLU A 99 -7.84 7.83 -19.82
C GLU A 99 -8.33 6.49 -19.27
N THR A 100 -7.45 5.59 -18.80
CA THR A 100 -7.89 4.36 -18.13
C THR A 100 -8.77 4.68 -16.94
N ALA A 101 -9.76 3.83 -16.71
CA ALA A 101 -10.78 4.04 -15.70
C ALA A 101 -10.30 3.68 -14.28
N THR A 102 -9.24 4.33 -13.83
CA THR A 102 -8.55 4.07 -12.56
C THR A 102 -8.48 5.29 -11.65
N ARG A 103 -8.93 6.46 -12.13
CA ARG A 103 -8.99 7.72 -11.37
C ARG A 103 -10.36 7.90 -10.73
N GLU A 104 -10.43 8.68 -9.65
CA GLU A 104 -11.65 8.91 -8.87
C GLU A 104 -12.85 9.43 -9.69
N ASP A 105 -12.60 10.36 -10.62
CA ASP A 105 -13.61 10.93 -11.52
C ASP A 105 -14.09 9.92 -12.59
N ASN A 106 -13.23 8.99 -12.97
CA ASN A 106 -13.46 7.95 -13.99
C ASN A 106 -13.08 6.57 -13.46
N PHE A 107 -13.74 6.10 -12.40
CA PHE A 107 -13.35 4.85 -11.75
C PHE A 107 -14.12 3.63 -12.25
N ASN A 108 -13.40 2.54 -12.50
CA ASN A 108 -13.94 1.20 -12.75
C ASN A 108 -13.15 0.19 -11.90
N PRO A 109 -13.77 -0.42 -10.88
CA PRO A 109 -13.06 -1.29 -9.95
C PRO A 109 -12.54 -2.56 -10.62
N GLU A 110 -13.21 -3.07 -11.66
CA GLU A 110 -12.73 -4.23 -12.43
C GLU A 110 -11.41 -3.89 -13.16
N VAL A 111 -11.28 -2.68 -13.70
CA VAL A 111 -10.04 -2.24 -14.37
C VAL A 111 -8.90 -2.12 -13.37
N ALA A 112 -9.11 -1.43 -12.24
CA ALA A 112 -8.09 -1.25 -11.21
C ALA A 112 -7.66 -2.60 -10.59
N ASP A 113 -8.61 -3.47 -10.25
CA ASP A 113 -8.34 -4.80 -9.69
C ASP A 113 -7.50 -5.66 -10.65
N ARG A 114 -7.93 -5.75 -11.91
CA ARG A 114 -7.23 -6.56 -12.91
C ARG A 114 -5.88 -5.97 -13.27
N PHE A 115 -5.74 -4.64 -13.27
CA PHE A 115 -4.44 -4.01 -13.43
C PHE A 115 -3.49 -4.40 -12.29
N LEU A 116 -3.92 -4.39 -11.03
CA LEU A 116 -3.08 -4.90 -9.92
C LEU A 116 -2.64 -6.36 -10.15
N SER A 117 -3.57 -7.22 -10.56
CA SER A 117 -3.26 -8.63 -10.91
C SER A 117 -2.25 -8.74 -12.06
N ILE A 118 -2.38 -7.90 -13.10
CA ILE A 118 -1.47 -7.83 -14.23
C ILE A 118 -0.09 -7.35 -13.78
N ILE A 119 -0.02 -6.32 -12.94
CA ILE A 119 1.23 -5.74 -12.43
C ILE A 119 2.04 -6.80 -11.69
N ALA A 120 1.40 -7.65 -10.88
CA ALA A 120 2.08 -8.77 -10.21
C ALA A 120 2.78 -9.75 -11.16
N THR A 121 2.38 -9.81 -12.44
CA THR A 121 3.01 -10.66 -13.46
C THR A 121 4.14 -9.99 -14.22
N LEU A 122 4.25 -8.66 -14.19
CA LEU A 122 5.25 -7.91 -14.95
C LEU A 122 6.68 -8.10 -14.39
N PRO A 123 7.72 -7.86 -15.21
CA PRO A 123 9.10 -7.73 -14.73
C PRO A 123 9.27 -6.52 -13.76
N PRO A 124 10.22 -6.57 -12.82
CA PRO A 124 10.42 -5.50 -11.82
C PRO A 124 10.62 -4.10 -12.44
N GLU A 125 11.42 -4.01 -13.51
CA GLU A 125 11.66 -2.79 -14.30
C GLU A 125 10.38 -2.12 -14.82
N LYS A 126 9.31 -2.90 -14.98
CA LYS A 126 8.01 -2.44 -15.46
C LYS A 126 7.06 -2.15 -14.30
N ILE A 127 7.16 -2.91 -13.22
CA ILE A 127 6.41 -2.66 -11.98
C ILE A 127 6.76 -1.27 -11.44
N LYS A 128 8.05 -0.91 -11.34
CA LYS A 128 8.47 0.39 -10.79
C LYS A 128 7.92 1.61 -11.54
N MET A 129 7.57 1.46 -12.82
CA MET A 129 6.98 2.54 -13.61
C MET A 129 5.53 2.82 -13.20
N LEU A 130 4.87 1.87 -12.52
CA LEU A 130 3.44 1.89 -12.22
C LEU A 130 3.13 2.24 -10.75
N THR A 131 4.11 2.16 -9.86
CA THR A 131 3.95 2.42 -8.43
C THR A 131 3.48 3.83 -8.14
N ILE A 132 4.01 4.83 -8.86
CA ILE A 132 3.53 6.22 -8.82
C ILE A 132 2.04 6.31 -9.15
N LYS A 133 1.59 5.65 -10.22
CA LYS A 133 0.18 5.71 -10.66
C LYS A 133 -0.74 5.09 -9.62
N ILE A 134 -0.38 3.92 -9.06
CA ILE A 134 -1.15 3.26 -7.99
C ILE A 134 -1.34 4.21 -6.79
N ARG A 135 -0.25 4.89 -6.38
CA ARG A 135 -0.25 5.85 -5.27
C ARG A 135 -1.08 7.09 -5.59
N ASP A 136 -0.79 7.78 -6.68
CA ASP A 136 -1.33 9.10 -6.99
C ASP A 136 -2.82 9.05 -7.37
N GLU A 137 -3.25 7.97 -8.03
CA GLU A 137 -4.66 7.72 -8.33
C GLU A 137 -5.39 7.00 -7.19
N LYS A 138 -4.71 6.73 -6.07
CA LYS A 138 -5.27 6.19 -4.82
C LYS A 138 -6.04 4.87 -5.00
N TRP A 139 -5.51 3.93 -5.79
CA TRP A 139 -6.24 2.72 -6.16
C TRP A 139 -6.75 1.92 -4.96
N VAL A 140 -5.95 1.80 -3.90
CA VAL A 140 -6.33 1.12 -2.65
C VAL A 140 -7.56 1.77 -2.00
N TYR A 141 -7.56 3.10 -1.88
CA TYR A 141 -8.70 3.84 -1.32
C TYR A 141 -9.96 3.76 -2.21
N LEU A 142 -9.80 3.85 -3.53
CA LEU A 142 -10.92 3.73 -4.45
C LEU A 142 -11.54 2.32 -4.41
N MET A 143 -10.73 1.31 -4.12
CA MET A 143 -11.17 -0.08 -3.93
C MET A 143 -11.68 -0.40 -2.52
N ARG A 144 -11.90 0.58 -1.62
CA ARG A 144 -12.33 0.36 -0.22
C ARG A 144 -13.64 -0.42 -0.02
N ALA A 145 -14.51 -0.46 -1.04
CA ALA A 145 -15.74 -1.26 -1.01
C ALA A 145 -15.47 -2.77 -1.18
N PHE A 146 -14.26 -3.13 -1.59
CA PHE A 146 -13.82 -4.51 -1.80
C PHE A 146 -12.82 -4.88 -0.73
N PHE A 147 -12.96 -6.09 -0.20
CA PHE A 147 -12.00 -6.63 0.76
C PHE A 147 -10.67 -6.87 0.04
N LYS A 148 -9.61 -6.19 0.50
CA LYS A 148 -8.24 -6.30 -0.01
C LYS A 148 -7.32 -6.77 1.10
N THR A 149 -6.41 -7.66 0.76
CA THR A 149 -5.46 -8.30 1.68
C THR A 149 -4.02 -8.04 1.24
N GLY A 150 -3.07 -8.11 2.19
CA GLY A 150 -1.65 -7.96 1.89
C GLY A 150 -1.12 -8.93 0.81
N TYR A 151 -1.73 -10.10 0.67
CA TYR A 151 -1.37 -11.12 -0.33
C TYR A 151 -1.44 -10.62 -1.77
N GLU A 152 -2.31 -9.66 -2.08
CA GLU A 152 -2.41 -9.09 -3.42
C GLU A 152 -1.15 -8.29 -3.82
N PHE A 153 -0.40 -7.80 -2.83
CA PHE A 153 0.80 -6.98 -3.03
C PHE A 153 2.10 -7.76 -2.83
N GLU A 154 2.06 -8.93 -2.21
CA GLU A 154 3.24 -9.75 -1.87
C GLU A 154 4.19 -9.93 -3.06
N LYS A 155 3.66 -10.40 -4.20
CA LYS A 155 4.48 -10.65 -5.40
C LYS A 155 5.09 -9.38 -5.98
N ILE A 156 4.41 -8.26 -5.86
CA ILE A 156 4.86 -6.95 -6.36
C ILE A 156 6.02 -6.47 -5.49
N ILE A 157 5.82 -6.45 -4.16
CA ILE A 157 6.83 -6.00 -3.19
C ILE A 157 8.06 -6.89 -3.26
N LYS A 158 7.89 -8.21 -3.27
CA LYS A 158 9.01 -9.17 -3.36
C LYS A 158 9.91 -8.90 -4.57
N LYS A 159 9.32 -8.72 -5.75
CA LYS A 159 10.05 -8.42 -6.99
C LYS A 159 10.84 -7.10 -6.91
N LEU A 160 10.27 -6.07 -6.31
CA LEU A 160 10.94 -4.77 -6.15
C LEU A 160 12.07 -4.83 -5.13
N VAL A 161 11.89 -5.60 -4.04
CA VAL A 161 12.94 -5.81 -3.04
C VAL A 161 14.11 -6.61 -3.63
N GLU A 162 13.83 -7.68 -4.38
CA GLU A 162 14.84 -8.51 -5.06
C GLU A 162 15.73 -7.68 -6.00
N GLU A 163 15.14 -6.75 -6.76
CA GLU A 163 15.86 -5.83 -7.65
C GLU A 163 16.32 -4.53 -6.97
N LYS A 164 16.13 -4.41 -5.65
CA LYS A 164 16.54 -3.26 -4.83
C LYS A 164 15.94 -1.90 -5.28
N GLU A 165 14.73 -1.92 -5.83
CA GLU A 165 13.97 -0.76 -6.31
C GLU A 165 13.34 0.02 -5.14
N SER A 166 14.19 0.68 -4.33
CA SER A 166 13.78 1.30 -3.07
C SER A 166 12.74 2.41 -3.22
N ASP A 167 12.85 3.26 -4.26
CA ASP A 167 11.86 4.31 -4.52
C ASP A 167 10.47 3.71 -4.78
N ALA A 168 10.40 2.67 -5.61
CA ALA A 168 9.14 1.98 -5.91
C ALA A 168 8.53 1.30 -4.67
N VAL A 169 9.36 0.75 -3.78
CA VAL A 169 8.91 0.21 -2.48
C VAL A 169 8.30 1.31 -1.60
N LEU A 170 8.93 2.49 -1.53
CA LEU A 170 8.39 3.62 -0.76
C LEU A 170 7.06 4.12 -1.34
N GLU A 171 6.94 4.17 -2.66
CA GLU A 171 5.71 4.58 -3.34
C GLU A 171 4.56 3.60 -3.09
N LEU A 172 4.82 2.30 -3.16
CA LEU A 172 3.84 1.28 -2.79
C LEU A 172 3.48 1.35 -1.31
N ALA A 173 4.45 1.58 -0.41
CA ALA A 173 4.18 1.76 1.02
C ALA A 173 3.16 2.90 1.24
N GLN A 174 3.31 4.02 0.53
CA GLN A 174 2.37 5.14 0.60
C GLN A 174 0.98 4.78 0.06
N ALA A 175 0.88 3.81 -0.86
CA ALA A 175 -0.38 3.36 -1.43
C ALA A 175 -1.09 2.29 -0.57
N VAL A 176 -0.35 1.37 0.07
CA VAL A 176 -0.94 0.26 0.84
C VAL A 176 -1.13 0.59 2.33
N LEU A 177 -0.29 1.44 2.93
CA LEU A 177 -0.41 1.87 4.32
C LEU A 177 -1.39 3.04 4.50
N VAL A 178 -2.41 3.12 3.65
CA VAL A 178 -3.43 4.17 3.71
C VAL A 178 -4.38 3.86 4.86
N VAL A 179 -4.49 4.82 5.76
CA VAL A 179 -5.33 4.77 6.96
C VAL A 179 -6.72 5.31 6.63
N LYS A 180 -7.77 4.66 7.15
CA LYS A 180 -9.17 5.10 7.09
C LYS A 180 -9.34 6.47 7.73
N ASN A 181 -10.41 7.18 7.40
CA ASN A 181 -10.73 8.42 8.11
C ASN A 181 -11.59 8.13 9.36
N LYS A 182 -11.63 9.08 10.30
CA LYS A 182 -12.36 8.94 11.57
C LYS A 182 -13.87 8.72 11.37
N ALA A 183 -14.48 9.36 10.37
CA ALA A 183 -15.92 9.22 10.10
C ALA A 183 -16.30 7.79 9.68
N GLU A 184 -15.49 7.15 8.82
CA GLU A 184 -15.68 5.75 8.40
C GLU A 184 -15.55 4.77 9.56
N ILE A 185 -14.76 5.11 10.58
CA ILE A 185 -14.60 4.28 11.78
C ILE A 185 -15.77 4.51 12.74
N SER A 186 -16.21 5.75 12.96
CA SER A 186 -17.31 6.03 13.88
C SER A 186 -18.64 5.37 13.48
N GLU A 187 -18.88 5.14 12.19
CA GLU A 187 -20.10 4.48 11.69
C GLU A 187 -20.24 3.00 12.10
N ASN A 188 -19.14 2.30 12.41
CA ASN A 188 -19.16 0.85 12.73
C ASN A 188 -19.27 0.54 14.24
N GLY A 189 -19.52 1.55 15.09
CA GLY A 189 -20.06 1.38 16.45
C GLY A 189 -19.13 0.82 17.54
N ASN A 190 -17.90 0.40 17.24
CA ASN A 190 -16.96 -0.10 18.26
C ASN A 190 -15.49 0.23 17.94
N SER A 191 -14.96 1.33 18.49
CA SER A 191 -13.64 1.88 18.15
C SER A 191 -12.43 1.01 18.55
N PHE A 192 -12.57 0.13 19.55
CA PHE A 192 -11.46 -0.62 20.14
C PHE A 192 -10.95 -1.85 19.36
N ASN A 193 -11.63 -2.25 18.27
CA ASN A 193 -11.29 -3.47 17.52
C ASN A 193 -11.37 -3.25 16.00
N MET A 194 -11.02 -2.05 15.55
CA MET A 194 -11.12 -1.64 14.15
C MET A 194 -9.77 -1.68 13.46
N ASP A 195 -9.75 -2.33 12.30
CA ASP A 195 -8.62 -2.25 11.38
C ASP A 195 -8.48 -0.81 10.85
N PRO A 196 -7.38 -0.10 11.17
CA PRO A 196 -7.19 1.28 10.75
C PRO A 196 -6.86 1.38 9.25
N PHE A 197 -6.52 0.28 8.57
CA PHE A 197 -6.11 0.28 7.18
C PHE A 197 -7.26 -0.11 6.24
N TYR A 198 -7.14 0.25 4.96
CA TYR A 198 -8.02 -0.27 3.90
C TYR A 198 -7.61 -1.64 3.37
N VAL A 199 -6.38 -2.07 3.64
CA VAL A 199 -5.84 -3.38 3.30
C VAL A 199 -5.67 -4.15 4.60
N SER A 200 -6.30 -5.33 4.72
CA SER A 200 -6.10 -6.21 5.86
C SER A 200 -4.84 -7.06 5.67
N ASP A 201 -4.35 -7.66 6.76
CA ASP A 201 -3.22 -8.58 6.74
C ASP A 201 -1.99 -7.98 6.03
N LEU A 202 -1.70 -6.71 6.29
CA LEU A 202 -0.63 -5.98 5.60
C LEU A 202 0.72 -6.66 5.74
N ASN A 203 0.96 -7.36 6.86
CA ASN A 203 2.16 -8.17 7.03
C ASN A 203 2.37 -9.20 5.90
N ALA A 204 1.29 -9.80 5.38
CA ALA A 204 1.36 -10.79 4.28
C ALA A 204 1.89 -10.18 2.97
N SER A 205 1.85 -8.86 2.82
CA SER A 205 2.46 -8.17 1.68
C SER A 205 4.00 -8.12 1.74
N GLY A 206 4.58 -8.33 2.92
CA GLY A 206 6.02 -8.13 3.17
C GLY A 206 6.46 -6.67 3.25
N ILE A 207 5.53 -5.70 3.24
CA ILE A 207 5.86 -4.26 3.19
C ILE A 207 6.66 -3.79 4.42
N PHE A 208 6.35 -4.31 5.60
CA PHE A 208 7.03 -3.93 6.84
C PHE A 208 8.50 -4.35 6.83
N GLU A 209 8.79 -5.59 6.46
CA GLU A 209 10.17 -6.08 6.37
C GLU A 209 10.93 -5.42 5.20
N ALA A 210 10.24 -5.13 4.09
CA ALA A 210 10.80 -4.37 2.97
C ALA A 210 11.25 -2.95 3.40
N LEU A 211 10.40 -2.22 4.15
CA LEU A 211 10.74 -0.90 4.67
C LEU A 211 11.86 -0.95 5.70
N ALA A 212 11.83 -1.94 6.60
CA ALA A 212 12.83 -2.06 7.67
C ALA A 212 14.24 -2.40 7.16
N ASN A 213 14.34 -3.03 5.99
CA ASN A 213 15.60 -3.38 5.33
C ASN A 213 15.89 -2.57 4.07
N ILE A 214 15.20 -1.45 3.89
CA ILE A 214 15.44 -0.57 2.74
C ILE A 214 16.88 -0.05 2.72
N GLN A 215 17.37 0.30 1.53
CA GLN A 215 18.71 0.85 1.33
C GLN A 215 18.95 2.10 2.19
N GLU A 216 20.21 2.29 2.59
CA GLU A 216 20.66 3.37 3.50
C GLU A 216 20.13 4.76 3.11
N SER A 217 20.24 5.10 1.83
CA SER A 217 19.83 6.41 1.28
C SER A 217 18.34 6.69 1.42
N HIS A 218 17.51 5.68 1.65
CA HIS A 218 16.05 5.77 1.72
C HIS A 218 15.50 5.59 3.14
N LYS A 219 16.33 5.24 4.12
CA LYS A 219 15.86 4.97 5.50
C LYS A 219 15.16 6.16 6.15
N GLU A 220 15.63 7.40 5.94
CA GLU A 220 14.96 8.60 6.45
C GLU A 220 13.54 8.73 5.89
N LYS A 221 13.36 8.43 4.60
CA LYS A 221 12.05 8.49 3.96
C LYS A 221 11.13 7.36 4.42
N ALA A 222 11.65 6.15 4.60
CA ALA A 222 10.90 5.04 5.19
C ALA A 222 10.45 5.35 6.63
N LEU A 223 11.32 5.96 7.44
CA LEU A 223 10.99 6.42 8.79
C LEU A 223 9.88 7.47 8.74
N GLN A 224 9.97 8.43 7.81
CA GLN A 224 8.93 9.44 7.62
C GLN A 224 7.58 8.79 7.27
N ILE A 225 7.54 7.86 6.30
CA ILE A 225 6.29 7.20 5.90
C ILE A 225 5.66 6.45 7.07
N THR A 226 6.46 5.64 7.77
CA THR A 226 5.95 4.80 8.87
C THR A 226 5.48 5.62 10.07
N THR A 227 6.18 6.70 10.41
CA THR A 227 5.75 7.65 11.46
C THR A 227 4.53 8.47 11.05
N ASP A 228 4.46 8.93 9.79
CA ASP A 228 3.27 9.62 9.26
C ASP A 228 2.03 8.70 9.27
N THR A 229 2.20 7.41 8.97
CA THR A 229 1.14 6.40 9.11
C THR A 229 0.73 6.22 10.56
N MET A 230 1.69 6.04 11.49
CA MET A 230 1.38 5.91 12.91
C MET A 230 0.64 7.13 13.46
N ARG A 231 1.03 8.35 13.07
CA ARG A 231 0.30 9.59 13.43
C ARG A 231 -1.16 9.49 13.04
N LYS A 232 -1.45 9.15 11.78
CA LYS A 232 -2.82 9.04 11.27
C LYS A 232 -3.64 8.02 12.06
N ILE A 233 -3.04 6.90 12.48
CA ILE A 233 -3.71 5.88 13.28
C ILE A 233 -4.08 6.42 14.67
N VAL A 234 -3.16 7.12 15.34
CA VAL A 234 -3.43 7.73 16.65
C VAL A 234 -4.55 8.77 16.55
N GLU A 235 -4.56 9.58 15.49
CA GLU A 235 -5.59 10.60 15.24
C GLU A 235 -7.00 10.03 15.00
N LEU A 236 -7.14 8.71 14.80
CA LEU A 236 -8.44 8.05 14.75
C LEU A 236 -9.13 7.98 16.10
N SER A 237 -8.38 8.05 17.21
CA SER A 237 -8.92 7.92 18.55
C SER A 237 -9.69 9.15 18.99
N ASP A 238 -10.47 8.98 20.06
CA ASP A 238 -11.01 10.09 20.82
C ASP A 238 -9.97 10.65 21.79
N SER A 239 -10.31 11.78 22.41
CA SER A 239 -9.47 12.44 23.41
C SER A 239 -9.35 11.59 24.67
N ASP A 240 -8.16 11.54 25.27
CA ASP A 240 -7.93 10.82 26.51
C ASP A 240 -8.67 11.46 27.71
N GLU A 241 -9.61 10.72 28.29
CA GLU A 241 -10.39 11.17 29.46
C GLU A 241 -9.53 11.40 30.71
N THR A 242 -8.40 10.68 30.83
CA THR A 242 -7.49 10.83 31.97
C THR A 242 -6.64 12.10 31.88
N LYS A 243 -6.65 12.77 30.72
CA LYS A 243 -5.90 14.00 30.40
C LYS A 243 -4.38 13.87 30.58
N VAL A 244 -3.85 12.65 30.68
CA VAL A 244 -2.41 12.38 30.75
C VAL A 244 -1.79 12.51 29.35
N PHE A 245 -2.55 12.09 28.35
CA PHE A 245 -2.22 12.17 26.94
C PHE A 245 -3.30 12.97 26.19
N GLU A 246 -3.07 13.26 24.92
CA GLU A 246 -4.03 13.98 24.08
C GLU A 246 -5.08 13.03 23.51
N TYR A 247 -4.64 11.81 23.16
CA TYR A 247 -5.39 10.78 22.46
C TYR A 247 -5.46 9.49 23.29
N MET A 248 -6.63 8.83 23.28
CA MET A 248 -6.78 7.47 23.78
C MET A 248 -5.93 6.49 22.97
N ASP A 249 -5.49 5.41 23.64
CA ASP A 249 -4.71 4.36 22.97
C ASP A 249 -5.64 3.29 22.38
N LEU A 250 -6.01 3.44 21.10
CA LEU A 250 -6.94 2.53 20.42
C LEU A 250 -6.39 1.11 20.21
N PHE A 251 -5.07 0.99 20.08
CA PHE A 251 -4.40 -0.23 19.64
C PHE A 251 -3.52 -0.83 20.74
N ALA A 252 -3.41 -0.15 21.88
CA ALA A 252 -3.11 -0.74 23.18
C ALA A 252 -1.88 -1.66 23.17
N LEU A 253 -0.73 -1.15 22.72
CA LEU A 253 0.55 -1.89 22.71
C LEU A 253 1.12 -2.12 24.13
N TYR A 254 0.27 -2.26 25.15
CA TYR A 254 0.65 -2.34 26.56
C TYR A 254 1.57 -3.52 26.85
N ASP A 255 1.44 -4.63 26.12
CA ASP A 255 2.23 -5.85 26.23
C ASP A 255 3.54 -5.82 25.41
N VAL A 256 3.74 -4.81 24.57
CA VAL A 256 4.92 -4.67 23.72
C VAL A 256 6.08 -4.09 24.51
N ASP A 257 7.26 -4.73 24.52
CA ASP A 257 8.53 -4.09 24.93
C ASP A 257 9.27 -3.61 23.67
N PHE A 258 9.35 -2.29 23.47
CA PHE A 258 10.04 -1.70 22.32
C PHE A 258 11.53 -2.06 22.25
N PHE A 259 12.16 -2.51 23.35
CA PHE A 259 13.55 -2.95 23.32
C PHE A 259 13.72 -4.36 22.76
N THR A 260 12.68 -5.19 22.76
CA THR A 260 12.72 -6.57 22.26
C THR A 260 11.74 -6.85 21.13
N LEU A 261 10.95 -5.84 20.74
CA LEU A 261 10.00 -5.93 19.64
C LEU A 261 10.75 -6.17 18.32
N GLU A 262 10.34 -7.18 17.58
CA GLU A 262 10.90 -7.54 16.28
C GLU A 262 9.78 -7.73 15.25
N ILE A 263 10.15 -7.68 13.97
CA ILE A 263 9.25 -8.01 12.86
C ILE A 263 9.19 -9.54 12.77
N GLU A 264 8.20 -10.17 13.42
CA GLU A 264 8.03 -11.63 13.32
C GLU A 264 7.28 -12.04 12.04
N ASP A 265 7.67 -13.16 11.41
CA ASP A 265 6.99 -13.73 10.23
C ASP A 265 5.79 -14.64 10.57
N LYS A 266 5.22 -14.54 11.77
CA LYS A 266 4.05 -15.34 12.12
C LYS A 266 2.81 -14.85 11.37
N ILE A 267 2.05 -15.82 10.86
CA ILE A 267 0.70 -15.60 10.32
C ILE A 267 -0.21 -15.37 11.52
N ASP A 268 -0.52 -14.11 11.78
CA ASP A 268 -1.43 -13.71 12.84
C ASP A 268 -2.61 -12.95 12.22
N TYR A 269 -3.82 -13.22 12.74
CA TYR A 269 -5.09 -12.80 12.12
C TYR A 269 -5.68 -11.51 12.73
N SER A 270 -4.91 -10.76 13.55
CA SER A 270 -5.40 -9.53 14.19
C SER A 270 -4.85 -8.29 13.52
N HIS A 271 -5.70 -7.28 13.28
CA HIS A 271 -5.25 -5.95 12.82
C HIS A 271 -4.31 -5.26 13.82
N GLN A 272 -4.41 -5.62 15.11
CA GLN A 272 -3.45 -5.16 16.11
C GLN A 272 -2.03 -5.61 15.77
N ASP A 273 -1.88 -6.74 15.06
CA ASP A 273 -0.57 -7.24 14.64
C ASP A 273 0.03 -6.35 13.56
N ASP A 274 -0.75 -5.84 12.60
CA ASP A 274 -0.25 -4.89 11.59
C ASP A 274 0.26 -3.59 12.24
N ILE A 275 -0.42 -3.10 13.27
CA ILE A 275 0.05 -1.93 14.06
C ILE A 275 1.32 -2.29 14.85
N LYS A 276 1.40 -3.50 15.43
CA LYS A 276 2.59 -4.04 16.09
C LYS A 276 3.77 -4.13 15.12
N LYS A 277 3.55 -4.59 13.87
CA LYS A 277 4.57 -4.64 12.81
C LYS A 277 4.99 -3.25 12.35
N LEU A 278 4.05 -2.31 12.25
CA LEU A 278 4.38 -0.91 11.97
C LEU A 278 5.29 -0.34 13.08
N ALA A 279 4.96 -0.57 14.35
CA ALA A 279 5.77 -0.17 15.50
C ALA A 279 7.16 -0.83 15.48
N ALA A 280 7.25 -2.12 15.15
CA ALA A 280 8.51 -2.85 14.99
C ALA A 280 9.36 -2.29 13.84
N THR A 281 8.71 -1.92 12.73
CA THR A 281 9.36 -1.27 11.58
C THR A 281 9.93 0.08 11.97
N ILE A 282 9.17 0.92 12.69
CA ILE A 282 9.65 2.20 13.21
C ILE A 282 10.83 1.99 14.15
N LYS A 283 10.76 1.02 15.07
CA LYS A 283 11.87 0.66 15.98
C LYS A 283 13.14 0.34 15.18
N LYS A 284 13.08 -0.59 14.23
CA LYS A 284 14.23 -1.04 13.42
C LYS A 284 14.80 0.10 12.57
N LEU A 285 13.95 0.97 12.03
CA LEU A 285 14.37 2.18 11.32
C LEU A 285 15.05 3.20 12.25
N VAL A 286 14.52 3.42 13.46
CA VAL A 286 15.13 4.27 14.49
C VAL A 286 16.51 3.75 14.89
N GLU A 287 16.65 2.44 15.15
CA GLU A 287 17.94 1.85 15.51
C GLU A 287 18.98 2.12 14.43
N LYS A 288 18.59 1.93 13.16
CA LYS A 288 19.43 2.13 11.99
C LYS A 288 19.70 3.59 11.60
N THR A 289 18.84 4.54 11.97
CA THR A 289 18.96 5.96 11.55
C THR A 289 19.43 6.88 12.68
N ILE A 290 18.99 6.63 13.91
CA ILE A 290 19.31 7.40 15.10
C ILE A 290 20.37 6.66 15.92
N GLY A 291 20.13 5.39 16.26
CA GLY A 291 20.98 4.62 17.18
C GLY A 291 22.41 4.40 16.69
N GLU A 292 22.59 4.15 15.40
CA GLU A 292 23.91 3.96 14.79
C GLU A 292 24.71 5.26 14.60
N LYS A 293 24.06 6.44 14.70
CA LYS A 293 24.65 7.74 14.34
C LYS A 293 24.86 8.71 15.51
N CYS A 294 24.95 8.22 16.76
CA CYS A 294 25.03 9.05 17.98
C CYS A 294 26.18 10.09 18.05
N SER A 295 27.06 10.15 17.05
CA SER A 295 28.11 11.16 16.90
C SER A 295 27.62 12.50 16.33
N ASP A 296 26.56 12.53 15.51
CA ASP A 296 26.01 13.78 14.94
C ASP A 296 24.71 14.18 15.64
N ALA A 297 24.85 15.03 16.67
CA ALA A 297 23.72 15.51 17.45
C ALA A 297 22.69 16.31 16.62
N ASN A 298 23.10 17.02 15.57
CA ASN A 298 22.20 17.84 14.76
C ASN A 298 21.37 16.98 13.81
N GLU A 299 22.01 16.02 13.14
CA GLU A 299 21.33 15.06 12.26
C GLU A 299 20.32 14.22 13.06
N ILE A 300 20.73 13.72 14.24
CA ILE A 300 19.84 12.94 15.11
C ILE A 300 18.64 13.75 15.58
N LYS A 301 18.85 14.99 16.03
CA LYS A 301 17.75 15.86 16.45
C LYS A 301 16.81 16.18 15.28
N LYS A 302 17.32 16.29 14.05
CA LYS A 302 16.49 16.42 12.85
C LYS A 302 15.63 15.17 12.63
N LEU A 303 16.20 13.97 12.70
CA LEU A 303 15.48 12.70 12.52
C LEU A 303 14.44 12.47 13.63
N PHE A 304 14.76 12.80 14.88
CA PHE A 304 13.85 12.70 16.01
C PHE A 304 12.58 13.53 15.84
N LYS A 305 12.61 14.62 15.06
CA LYS A 305 11.39 15.41 14.77
C LYS A 305 10.29 14.60 14.09
N ASN A 306 10.60 13.49 13.41
CA ASN A 306 9.58 12.61 12.85
C ASN A 306 8.80 11.87 13.97
N ILE A 307 9.47 11.55 15.08
CA ILE A 307 8.89 10.89 16.25
C ILE A 307 8.22 11.92 17.18
N ASP A 308 8.87 13.07 17.38
CA ASP A 308 8.40 14.14 18.28
C ASP A 308 7.06 14.75 17.83
N LYS A 309 6.78 14.71 16.53
CA LYS A 309 5.51 15.18 15.94
C LYS A 309 4.37 14.16 16.03
N LEU A 310 4.62 12.94 16.55
CA LEU A 310 3.56 11.98 16.74
C LEU A 310 2.61 12.49 17.83
N PRO A 311 1.28 12.42 17.61
CA PRO A 311 0.31 12.81 18.62
C PRO A 311 0.47 11.99 19.89
N SER A 312 0.20 12.64 21.02
CA SER A 312 0.48 12.06 22.33
C SER A 312 -0.58 11.02 22.70
N CYS A 313 -0.21 9.74 22.72
CA CYS A 313 -0.93 8.65 23.38
C CYS A 313 0.07 7.76 24.14
N ARG A 314 -0.41 6.82 24.96
CA ARG A 314 0.46 5.99 25.81
C ARG A 314 1.46 5.13 25.02
N SER A 315 1.04 4.45 23.96
CA SER A 315 1.94 3.68 23.10
C SER A 315 3.01 4.54 22.41
N VAL A 316 2.63 5.73 21.90
CA VAL A 316 3.58 6.68 21.29
C VAL A 316 4.56 7.24 22.32
N TRP A 317 4.10 7.50 23.55
CA TRP A 317 4.98 7.92 24.65
C TRP A 317 6.08 6.88 24.92
N ARG A 318 5.73 5.60 24.98
CA ARG A 318 6.69 4.51 25.18
C ARG A 318 7.67 4.37 24.01
N LEU A 319 7.17 4.48 22.77
CA LEU A 319 8.02 4.55 21.58
C LEU A 319 9.00 5.73 21.69
N ARG A 320 8.53 6.93 22.03
CA ARG A 320 9.36 8.13 22.19
C ARG A 320 10.47 7.91 23.23
N LEU A 321 10.16 7.33 24.38
CA LEU A 321 11.16 6.96 25.39
C LEU A 321 12.21 6.02 24.80
N PHE A 322 11.79 4.94 24.12
CA PHE A 322 12.72 4.04 23.44
C PHE A 322 13.66 4.80 22.48
N VAL A 323 13.13 5.71 21.65
CA VAL A 323 13.95 6.50 20.71
C VAL A 323 14.97 7.37 21.46
N LEU A 324 14.55 8.08 22.51
CA LEU A 324 15.44 8.93 23.31
C LEU A 324 16.59 8.13 23.94
N THR A 325 16.34 6.88 24.36
CA THR A 325 17.38 6.00 24.92
C THR A 325 18.41 5.52 23.91
N ARG A 326 18.19 5.68 22.60
CA ARG A 326 19.18 5.28 21.59
C ARG A 326 20.44 6.13 21.64
N CYS A 327 20.29 7.43 21.90
CA CYS A 327 21.41 8.37 22.03
C CYS A 327 21.27 9.25 23.29
N PRO A 328 21.42 8.68 24.50
CA PRO A 328 21.05 9.34 25.75
C PRO A 328 21.90 10.59 26.05
N LYS A 329 23.15 10.65 25.57
CA LYS A 329 23.99 11.85 25.69
C LYS A 329 23.48 13.03 24.87
N VAL A 330 22.93 12.76 23.68
CA VAL A 330 22.35 13.78 22.79
C VAL A 330 21.01 14.27 23.34
N PHE A 331 20.23 13.35 23.92
CA PHE A 331 18.87 13.57 24.41
C PHE A 331 18.75 13.72 25.93
N ASN A 332 19.85 14.07 26.63
CA ASN A 332 19.86 14.14 28.09
C ASN A 332 18.81 15.11 28.66
N LYS A 333 18.56 16.23 27.98
CA LYS A 333 17.56 17.20 28.42
C LYS A 333 16.15 16.64 28.25
N GLU A 334 15.88 16.09 27.09
CA GLU A 334 14.59 15.52 26.70
C GLU A 334 14.24 14.29 27.58
N LEU A 335 15.23 13.45 27.93
CA LEU A 335 15.05 12.34 28.86
C LEU A 335 14.72 12.82 30.28
N LYS A 336 15.42 13.85 30.77
CA LYS A 336 15.12 14.44 32.08
C LYS A 336 13.69 14.98 32.12
N GLU A 337 13.31 15.79 31.14
CA GLU A 337 11.94 16.31 31.01
C GLU A 337 10.92 15.16 30.99
N ALA A 338 11.22 14.07 30.27
CA ALA A 338 10.34 12.92 30.22
C ALA A 338 10.17 12.21 31.57
N PHE A 339 11.23 12.12 32.40
CA PHE A 339 11.14 11.54 33.75
C PHE A 339 10.36 12.41 34.72
N PHE A 340 10.44 13.73 34.60
CA PHE A 340 9.70 14.63 35.48
C PHE A 340 8.20 14.67 35.19
N LYS A 341 7.76 14.24 34.00
CA LYS A 341 6.33 14.19 33.61
C LYS A 341 5.46 13.42 34.61
N LEU A 342 5.98 12.40 35.29
CA LEU A 342 5.20 11.64 36.28
C LEU A 342 4.74 12.48 37.48
N PHE A 343 5.46 13.56 37.80
CA PHE A 343 5.11 14.48 38.89
C PHE A 343 4.10 15.55 38.47
N GLU A 344 3.78 15.63 37.17
CA GLU A 344 2.90 16.64 36.59
C GLU A 344 1.48 16.11 36.33
N VAL A 345 1.25 14.81 36.52
CA VAL A 345 -0.03 14.14 36.23
C VAL A 345 -0.58 13.41 37.44
N GLU A 346 -1.91 13.35 37.56
CA GLU A 346 -2.57 12.65 38.67
C GLU A 346 -2.41 11.12 38.58
N ASN A 347 -2.46 10.57 37.36
CA ASN A 347 -2.36 9.14 37.09
C ASN A 347 -0.94 8.74 36.63
N TYR A 348 0.05 8.89 37.51
CA TYR A 348 1.46 8.64 37.18
C TYR A 348 1.76 7.23 36.64
N TYR A 349 0.96 6.22 37.01
CA TYR A 349 1.09 4.84 36.54
C TYR A 349 0.92 4.69 35.01
N GLU A 350 0.23 5.64 34.36
CA GLU A 350 0.13 5.73 32.90
C GLU A 350 1.45 6.16 32.25
N ILE A 351 2.28 6.94 32.97
CA ILE A 351 3.60 7.42 32.53
C ILE A 351 4.70 6.39 32.78
N GLU A 352 4.73 5.79 33.97
CA GLU A 352 5.74 4.77 34.33
C GLU A 352 5.41 3.37 33.80
N GLY A 353 4.18 3.16 33.34
CA GLY A 353 3.69 1.87 32.88
C GLY A 353 4.43 1.37 31.63
N GLY A 354 5.04 0.19 31.75
CA GLY A 354 5.81 -0.46 30.69
C GLY A 354 7.29 -0.62 31.04
N THR A 355 8.06 -1.22 30.14
CA THR A 355 9.49 -1.48 30.36
C THR A 355 10.37 -0.28 30.01
N GLU A 356 9.90 0.59 29.11
CA GLU A 356 10.70 1.64 28.48
C GLU A 356 11.08 2.74 29.47
N TYR A 357 10.13 3.16 30.32
CA TYR A 357 10.40 4.15 31.36
C TYR A 357 11.50 3.67 32.31
N LYS A 358 11.39 2.42 32.78
CA LYS A 358 12.34 1.80 33.73
C LYS A 358 13.73 1.56 33.12
N LYS A 359 13.80 1.19 31.84
CA LYS A 359 15.08 1.02 31.12
C LYS A 359 15.71 2.35 30.70
N ALA A 360 14.91 3.42 30.61
CA ALA A 360 15.39 4.75 30.25
C ALA A 360 16.04 5.49 31.42
N LEU A 361 15.49 5.31 32.63
CA LEU A 361 16.04 5.82 33.89
C LEU A 361 17.45 5.28 34.16
#